data_AF-D7DNF3-F1
#
_entry.id   AF-D7DNF3-F1
#
_cell.length_a   1.000
_cell.length_b   1.000
_cell.length_c   1.000
_cell.angle_alpha   90.00
_cell.angle_beta   90.00
_cell.angle_gamma   90.00
#
_symmetry.space_group_name_H-M   'P 1'
#
loop_
_entity.id
_entity.type
_entity.pdbx_description
1 polymer ?
#
loop_
_entity_poly.entity_id
_entity_poly.type
_entity_poly.pdbx_seq_one_letter_code
_entity_poly.pdbx_strand_id
1 'polypeptide(L)'
;MKPLAGINSHFSDKAKLGHSSSALSALLFSGVLILTSYTHLVHADGSKIVKWKDASGVTHYGDKMPAQESGRSNSVLNNQGTVIKTNESFNPKGNSQETEKLSADQQRQDKALLASYSSVDEIDMAEKRNLKSDETALLTLSQNQEESKRMLASIYAKFSGRKMPIQAAEDAQNYQTQITKTKSQILAVQNSIAQTKTRFSQYRSRYIELKPQ
;
A
#
# COMPACT_ATOMS: atom_id res chain seq x y z
N MET A 1 -5.52 62.74 -28.07
CA MET A 1 -5.97 63.23 -26.75
C MET A 1 -7.14 62.34 -26.26
N LYS A 2 -7.78 62.63 -25.12
CA LYS A 2 -8.73 61.74 -24.43
C LYS A 2 -10.10 61.57 -25.15
N PRO A 3 -10.91 60.54 -24.80
CA PRO A 3 -12.05 60.07 -25.60
C PRO A 3 -13.41 60.68 -25.23
N LEU A 4 -14.47 60.28 -25.95
CA LEU A 4 -15.89 60.49 -25.62
C LEU A 4 -16.63 59.14 -25.53
N ALA A 5 -17.84 59.13 -24.95
CA ALA A 5 -18.55 57.93 -24.51
C ALA A 5 -20.04 57.90 -24.90
N GLY A 6 -20.62 56.69 -24.91
CA GLY A 6 -22.03 56.34 -25.17
C GLY A 6 -22.10 54.82 -25.46
N ILE A 7 -22.86 53.93 -24.80
CA ILE A 7 -24.11 54.02 -24.01
C ILE A 7 -25.28 54.45 -24.92
N ASN A 8 -26.36 53.69 -25.16
CA ASN A 8 -26.89 52.41 -24.62
C ASN A 8 -27.67 51.66 -25.76
N SER A 9 -28.35 50.50 -25.67
CA SER A 9 -28.76 49.54 -24.60
C SER A 9 -29.24 48.19 -25.23
N HIS A 10 -29.81 47.27 -24.41
CA HIS A 10 -30.65 46.10 -24.77
C HIS A 10 -29.97 44.88 -25.44
N PHE A 11 -30.32 43.62 -25.13
CA PHE A 11 -31.17 43.05 -24.07
C PHE A 11 -30.79 41.58 -23.81
N SER A 12 -30.72 41.14 -22.56
CA SER A 12 -30.78 39.73 -22.17
C SER A 12 -31.23 39.64 -20.71
N ASP A 13 -32.17 38.73 -20.40
CA ASP A 13 -32.92 38.77 -19.15
C ASP A 13 -32.65 37.57 -18.22
N LYS A 14 -32.82 37.83 -16.91
CA LYS A 14 -32.76 36.95 -15.73
C LYS A 14 -32.31 35.48 -15.89
N ALA A 15 -31.31 35.15 -15.08
CA ALA A 15 -31.48 34.08 -14.08
C ALA A 15 -31.03 34.59 -12.70
N LYS A 16 -31.94 34.62 -11.72
CA LYS A 16 -31.61 34.87 -10.31
C LYS A 16 -31.32 33.55 -9.62
N LEU A 17 -30.26 33.50 -8.82
CA LEU A 17 -30.24 32.84 -7.50
C LEU A 17 -28.99 33.31 -6.77
N GLY A 18 -29.14 33.82 -5.54
CA GLY A 18 -28.03 34.38 -4.78
C GLY A 18 -28.23 34.20 -3.28
N HIS A 19 -27.13 34.24 -2.55
CA HIS A 19 -27.09 34.40 -1.10
C HIS A 19 -25.98 35.42 -0.75
N SER A 20 -26.17 36.14 0.35
CA SER A 20 -25.29 37.21 0.85
C SER A 20 -23.93 36.64 1.32
N SER A 21 -22.80 37.37 1.32
CA SER A 21 -22.50 38.67 1.97
C SER A 21 -22.75 38.62 3.49
N SER A 22 -21.91 39.16 4.39
CA SER A 22 -20.81 40.14 4.25
C SER A 22 -19.59 39.77 5.14
N ALA A 23 -18.54 40.60 5.20
CA ALA A 23 -17.30 40.33 5.92
C ALA A 23 -16.95 41.38 7.02
N LEU A 24 -16.00 41.01 7.90
CA LEU A 24 -15.13 41.87 8.74
C LEU A 24 -15.76 42.86 9.76
N SER A 25 -15.41 42.72 11.06
CA SER A 25 -14.54 43.71 11.78
C SER A 25 -14.45 43.54 13.33
N ALA A 26 -13.21 43.38 13.82
CA ALA A 26 -12.55 44.06 14.96
C ALA A 26 -13.21 44.34 16.36
N LEU A 27 -12.51 43.80 17.39
CA LEU A 27 -12.06 44.44 18.67
C LEU A 27 -12.99 44.67 19.90
N LEU A 28 -12.60 44.00 21.02
CA LEU A 28 -12.55 44.42 22.46
C LEU A 28 -13.86 44.91 23.15
N PHE A 29 -14.30 44.34 24.30
CA PHE A 29 -13.64 44.41 25.61
C PHE A 29 -14.30 43.51 26.69
N SER A 30 -13.54 43.16 27.74
CA SER A 30 -13.93 42.80 29.13
C SER A 30 -15.01 41.73 29.42
N GLY A 31 -14.72 40.82 30.36
CA GLY A 31 -15.75 39.90 30.92
C GLY A 31 -15.24 38.61 31.56
N VAL A 32 -14.46 38.69 32.64
CA VAL A 32 -14.11 37.49 33.44
C VAL A 32 -15.21 37.19 34.45
N LEU A 33 -15.88 36.04 34.32
CA LEU A 33 -16.60 35.40 35.42
C LEU A 33 -16.42 33.89 35.32
N ILE A 34 -15.79 33.29 36.34
CA ILE A 34 -15.59 31.84 36.43
C ILE A 34 -16.73 31.26 37.27
N LEU A 35 -17.45 30.26 36.73
CA LEU A 35 -18.33 29.41 37.53
C LEU A 35 -18.16 27.95 37.09
N THR A 36 -17.46 27.16 37.91
CA THR A 36 -17.07 25.78 37.59
C THR A 36 -18.15 24.78 37.99
N SER A 37 -18.91 24.27 37.03
CA SER A 37 -19.74 23.08 37.19
C SER A 37 -18.92 21.82 36.89
N TYR A 38 -18.29 21.25 37.91
CA TYR A 38 -17.63 19.95 37.82
C TYR A 38 -18.67 18.84 37.58
N THR A 39 -18.82 18.40 36.33
CA THR A 39 -19.49 17.13 36.04
C THR A 39 -18.60 16.00 36.55
N HIS A 40 -19.05 15.31 37.60
CA HIS A 40 -18.31 14.20 38.19
C HIS A 40 -18.20 13.05 37.18
N LEU A 41 -17.02 12.95 36.55
CA LEU A 41 -16.61 11.78 35.79
C LEU A 41 -16.36 10.63 36.78
N VAL A 42 -17.44 9.95 37.15
CA VAL A 42 -17.42 8.70 37.92
C VAL A 42 -16.72 7.66 37.05
N HIS A 43 -15.40 7.59 37.19
CA HIS A 43 -14.61 6.48 36.72
C HIS A 43 -15.01 5.27 37.57
N ALA A 44 -15.99 4.51 37.09
CA ALA A 44 -16.22 3.16 37.57
C ALA A 44 -14.94 2.37 37.28
N ASP A 45 -14.12 2.14 38.30
CA ASP A 45 -12.86 1.42 38.17
C ASP A 45 -13.18 -0.04 37.83
N GLY A 46 -13.16 -0.34 36.53
CA GLY A 46 -13.81 -1.51 35.95
C GLY A 46 -13.16 -2.80 36.47
N SER A 47 -13.92 -3.58 37.23
CA SER A 47 -13.58 -4.91 37.74
C SER A 47 -13.05 -5.82 36.62
N LYS A 48 -11.73 -5.95 36.52
CA LYS A 48 -11.03 -6.70 35.46
C LYS A 48 -11.18 -8.19 35.71
N ILE A 49 -12.08 -8.83 34.97
CA ILE A 49 -12.35 -10.26 35.12
C ILE A 49 -11.23 -11.04 34.44
N VAL A 50 -10.43 -11.78 35.21
CA VAL A 50 -9.47 -12.75 34.68
C VAL A 50 -10.20 -14.05 34.35
N LYS A 51 -10.00 -14.54 33.14
CA LYS A 51 -10.47 -15.83 32.63
C LYS A 51 -9.28 -16.76 32.44
N TRP A 52 -9.35 -17.97 32.99
CA TRP A 52 -8.30 -18.98 32.80
C TRP A 52 -8.87 -20.40 32.67
N LYS A 53 -8.01 -21.38 32.38
CA LYS A 53 -8.34 -22.81 32.49
C LYS A 53 -7.49 -23.46 33.57
N ASP A 54 -8.08 -24.35 34.34
CA ASP A 54 -7.41 -25.10 35.41
C ASP A 54 -6.71 -26.37 34.90
N ALA A 55 -6.22 -27.20 35.85
CA ALA A 55 -5.60 -28.49 35.55
C ALA A 55 -6.51 -29.51 34.83
N SER A 56 -7.82 -29.43 35.00
CA SER A 56 -8.82 -30.30 34.34
C SER A 56 -9.36 -29.72 33.02
N GLY A 57 -8.98 -28.49 32.67
CA GLY A 57 -9.43 -27.79 31.47
C GLY A 57 -10.73 -27.01 31.65
N VAL A 58 -11.31 -27.00 32.86
CA VAL A 58 -12.51 -26.22 33.21
C VAL A 58 -12.15 -24.74 33.18
N THR A 59 -13.07 -23.92 32.67
CA THR A 59 -12.85 -22.48 32.48
C THR A 59 -13.41 -21.70 33.67
N HIS A 60 -12.54 -20.94 34.33
CA HIS A 60 -12.85 -20.15 35.52
C HIS A 60 -12.79 -18.66 35.23
N TYR A 61 -13.47 -17.88 36.07
CA TYR A 61 -13.55 -16.42 36.00
C TYR A 61 -13.44 -15.82 37.41
N GLY A 62 -12.74 -14.69 37.56
CA GLY A 62 -12.65 -13.96 38.83
C GLY A 62 -11.63 -12.81 38.79
N ASP A 63 -11.61 -11.96 39.82
CA ASP A 63 -10.79 -10.73 39.83
C ASP A 63 -9.27 -11.00 39.88
N LYS A 64 -8.87 -12.19 40.35
CA LYS A 64 -7.48 -12.63 40.42
C LYS A 64 -7.38 -14.15 40.23
N MET A 65 -6.34 -14.55 39.50
CA MET A 65 -5.97 -15.96 39.34
C MET A 65 -5.45 -16.54 40.68
N PRO A 66 -5.89 -17.73 41.10
CA PRO A 66 -5.32 -18.42 42.26
C PRO A 66 -3.83 -18.71 42.05
N ALA A 67 -3.02 -18.60 43.11
CA ALA A 67 -1.57 -18.82 43.03
C ALA A 67 -1.20 -20.23 42.52
N GLN A 68 -2.06 -21.23 42.74
CA GLN A 68 -1.92 -22.61 42.26
C GLN A 68 -1.99 -22.75 40.73
N GLU A 69 -2.62 -21.79 40.05
CA GLU A 69 -2.76 -21.75 38.58
C GLU A 69 -1.83 -20.70 37.94
N SER A 70 -0.96 -20.07 38.74
CA SER A 70 -0.01 -19.05 38.30
C SER A 70 0.93 -19.59 37.22
N GLY A 71 1.23 -18.75 36.22
CA GLY A 71 2.07 -19.11 35.08
C GLY A 71 1.38 -19.86 33.95
N ARG A 72 0.04 -20.03 33.98
CA ARG A 72 -0.77 -20.62 32.90
C ARG A 72 -1.43 -19.55 32.02
N SER A 73 -1.70 -19.88 30.75
CA SER A 73 -2.38 -18.97 29.82
C SER A 73 -3.73 -18.47 30.36
N ASN A 74 -3.92 -17.15 30.35
CA ASN A 74 -5.11 -16.48 30.84
C ASN A 74 -5.43 -15.20 30.03
N SER A 75 -6.69 -14.79 30.03
CA SER A 75 -7.15 -13.56 29.38
C SER A 75 -7.83 -12.66 30.39
N VAL A 76 -7.55 -11.37 30.36
CA VAL A 76 -8.26 -10.34 31.14
C VAL A 76 -9.34 -9.73 30.26
N LEU A 77 -10.57 -9.67 30.78
CA LEU A 77 -11.74 -9.14 30.12
C LEU A 77 -12.14 -7.79 30.76
N ASN A 78 -12.75 -6.91 29.96
CA ASN A 78 -13.50 -5.77 30.49
C ASN A 78 -14.91 -6.18 30.94
N ASN A 79 -15.63 -5.25 31.58
CA ASN A 79 -17.00 -5.45 32.05
C ASN A 79 -18.01 -5.79 30.92
N GLN A 80 -17.64 -5.56 29.67
CA GLN A 80 -18.40 -5.89 28.45
C GLN A 80 -17.98 -7.24 27.85
N GLY A 81 -17.20 -8.06 28.56
CA GLY A 81 -16.78 -9.40 28.14
C GLY A 81 -15.71 -9.43 27.03
N THR A 82 -15.20 -8.27 26.61
CA THR A 82 -14.16 -8.16 25.57
C THR A 82 -12.79 -8.40 26.18
N VAL A 83 -11.96 -9.23 25.54
CA VAL A 83 -10.58 -9.47 25.99
C VAL A 83 -9.73 -8.22 25.76
N ILE A 84 -9.20 -7.66 26.85
CA ILE A 84 -8.32 -6.48 26.85
C ILE A 84 -6.83 -6.83 27.01
N LYS A 85 -6.52 -8.06 27.46
CA LYS A 85 -5.16 -8.59 27.51
C LYS A 85 -5.18 -10.12 27.46
N THR A 86 -4.26 -10.73 26.73
CA THR A 86 -3.94 -12.15 26.87
C THR A 86 -2.52 -12.27 27.42
N ASN A 87 -2.34 -13.11 28.45
CA ASN A 87 -1.04 -13.55 28.92
C ASN A 87 -0.93 -15.03 28.52
N GLU A 88 -0.04 -15.37 27.60
CA GLU A 88 0.22 -16.77 27.24
C GLU A 88 1.32 -17.35 28.11
N SER A 89 1.10 -18.56 28.65
CA SER A 89 2.17 -19.35 29.26
C SER A 89 3.09 -19.87 28.16
N PHE A 90 4.40 -19.75 28.35
CA PHE A 90 5.40 -20.28 27.42
C PHE A 90 5.15 -21.76 27.10
N ASN A 91 4.63 -22.05 25.91
CA ASN A 91 4.31 -23.38 25.46
C ASN A 91 5.37 -23.86 24.46
N PRO A 92 6.39 -24.64 24.89
CA PRO A 92 7.47 -25.07 24.01
C PRO A 92 6.99 -25.91 22.82
N LYS A 93 5.81 -26.56 22.92
CA LYS A 93 5.24 -27.38 21.83
C LYS A 93 4.63 -26.57 20.68
N GLY A 94 4.29 -25.30 20.91
CA GLY A 94 3.82 -24.41 19.83
C GLY A 94 4.97 -24.07 18.88
N ASN A 95 6.08 -23.57 19.46
CA ASN A 95 7.28 -23.23 18.70
C ASN A 95 7.91 -24.43 18.00
N SER A 96 7.95 -25.61 18.63
CA SER A 96 8.56 -26.79 17.99
C SER A 96 7.83 -27.20 16.71
N GLN A 97 6.49 -27.28 16.73
CA GLN A 97 5.72 -27.74 15.56
C GLN A 97 5.71 -26.73 14.40
N GLU A 98 5.95 -25.44 14.65
CA GLU A 98 6.08 -24.42 13.60
C GLU A 98 7.50 -24.36 13.03
N THR A 99 8.54 -24.43 13.88
CA THR A 99 9.94 -24.51 13.44
C THR A 99 10.27 -25.82 12.71
N GLU A 100 9.68 -26.95 13.12
CA GLU A 100 9.75 -28.23 12.41
C GLU A 100 9.18 -28.12 10.98
N LYS A 101 8.04 -27.46 10.78
CA LYS A 101 7.46 -27.24 9.44
C LYS A 101 8.36 -26.37 8.57
N LEU A 102 8.80 -25.22 9.09
CA LEU A 102 9.67 -24.29 8.36
C LEU A 102 10.99 -24.97 7.93
N SER A 103 11.59 -25.78 8.81
CA SER A 103 12.80 -26.54 8.46
C SER A 103 12.53 -27.66 7.45
N ALA A 104 11.39 -28.35 7.52
CA ALA A 104 10.99 -29.36 6.54
C ALA A 104 10.71 -28.75 5.15
N ASP A 105 10.09 -27.57 5.09
CA ASP A 105 9.83 -26.86 3.83
C ASP A 105 11.12 -26.27 3.22
N GLN A 106 12.05 -25.76 4.04
CA GLN A 106 13.38 -25.38 3.56
C GLN A 106 14.13 -26.60 2.99
N GLN A 107 14.15 -27.73 3.70
CA GLN A 107 14.77 -28.97 3.20
C GLN A 107 14.15 -29.48 1.89
N ARG A 108 12.84 -29.26 1.67
CA ARG A 108 12.17 -29.58 0.41
C ARG A 108 12.64 -28.66 -0.72
N GLN A 109 12.73 -27.36 -0.46
CA GLN A 109 13.25 -26.37 -1.42
C GLN A 109 14.72 -26.62 -1.76
N ASP A 110 15.56 -26.91 -0.77
CA ASP A 110 16.98 -27.22 -0.94
C ASP A 110 17.19 -28.48 -1.80
N LYS A 111 16.42 -29.55 -1.54
CA LYS A 111 16.43 -30.77 -2.35
C LYS A 111 15.94 -30.52 -3.77
N ALA A 112 14.87 -29.73 -3.95
CA ALA A 112 14.38 -29.37 -5.27
C ALA A 112 15.41 -28.52 -6.05
N LEU A 113 16.09 -27.57 -5.39
CA LEU A 113 17.13 -26.73 -5.98
C LEU A 113 18.33 -27.58 -6.45
N LEU A 114 18.84 -28.48 -5.61
CA LEU A 114 19.95 -29.38 -5.93
C LEU A 114 19.60 -30.43 -6.99
N ALA A 115 18.32 -30.83 -7.10
CA ALA A 115 17.83 -31.72 -8.15
C ALA A 115 17.52 -31.00 -9.47
N SER A 116 17.24 -29.69 -9.43
CA SER A 116 16.91 -28.90 -10.64
C SER A 116 18.14 -28.38 -11.38
N TYR A 117 19.29 -28.27 -10.71
CA TYR A 117 20.51 -27.67 -11.27
C TYR A 117 21.76 -28.46 -10.89
N SER A 118 22.53 -28.86 -11.91
CA SER A 118 23.78 -29.60 -11.76
C SER A 118 24.97 -28.72 -11.37
N SER A 119 24.93 -27.43 -11.73
CA SER A 119 25.98 -26.43 -11.47
C SER A 119 25.41 -25.01 -11.29
N VAL A 120 26.27 -24.08 -10.85
CA VAL A 120 25.94 -22.64 -10.82
C VAL A 120 25.72 -22.09 -12.24
N ASP A 121 26.50 -22.52 -13.22
CA ASP A 121 26.33 -22.08 -14.62
C ASP A 121 24.96 -22.47 -15.18
N GLU A 122 24.38 -23.59 -14.72
CA GLU A 122 23.02 -24.00 -15.11
C GLU A 122 21.94 -23.08 -14.50
N ILE A 123 22.14 -22.58 -13.29
CA ILE A 123 21.29 -21.54 -12.67
C ILE A 123 21.38 -20.25 -13.49
N ASP A 124 22.59 -19.80 -13.81
CA ASP A 124 22.83 -18.58 -14.60
C ASP A 124 22.29 -18.72 -16.05
N MET A 125 22.27 -19.94 -16.62
CA MET A 125 21.61 -20.25 -17.91
C MET A 125 20.08 -20.35 -17.79
N ALA A 126 19.55 -20.79 -16.65
CA ALA A 126 18.12 -20.80 -16.39
C ALA A 126 17.57 -19.38 -16.19
N GLU A 127 18.31 -18.50 -15.49
CA GLU A 127 17.99 -17.07 -15.36
C GLU A 127 17.85 -16.42 -16.75
N LYS A 128 18.88 -16.54 -17.60
CA LYS A 128 18.90 -15.99 -18.96
C LYS A 128 17.72 -16.49 -19.80
N ARG A 129 17.35 -17.77 -19.70
CA ARG A 129 16.16 -18.33 -20.38
C ARG A 129 14.84 -17.74 -19.85
N ASN A 130 14.71 -17.56 -18.54
CA ASN A 130 13.51 -16.98 -17.92
C ASN A 130 13.35 -15.50 -18.29
N LEU A 131 14.44 -14.72 -18.27
CA LEU A 131 14.42 -13.30 -18.60
C LEU A 131 14.14 -13.01 -20.07
N LYS A 132 14.45 -13.93 -20.98
CA LYS A 132 14.46 -13.67 -22.43
C LYS A 132 13.12 -13.16 -22.99
N SER A 133 12.00 -13.63 -22.46
CA SER A 133 10.66 -13.15 -22.81
C SER A 133 10.49 -11.68 -22.42
N ASP A 134 10.75 -11.36 -21.16
CA ASP A 134 10.55 -10.03 -20.59
C ASP A 134 11.52 -8.99 -21.17
N GLU A 135 12.77 -9.37 -21.44
CA GLU A 135 13.74 -8.52 -22.14
C GLU A 135 13.26 -8.17 -23.56
N THR A 136 12.67 -9.14 -24.27
CA THR A 136 12.12 -8.93 -25.61
C THR A 136 10.86 -8.06 -25.56
N ALA A 137 9.99 -8.27 -24.57
CA ALA A 137 8.81 -7.43 -24.34
C ALA A 137 9.21 -5.98 -23.98
N LEU A 138 10.21 -5.80 -23.11
CA LEU A 138 10.73 -4.49 -22.72
C LEU A 138 11.30 -3.71 -23.92
N LEU A 139 12.04 -4.39 -24.81
CA LEU A 139 12.54 -3.79 -26.05
C LEU A 139 11.40 -3.27 -26.94
N THR A 140 10.44 -4.13 -27.26
CA THR A 140 9.28 -3.78 -28.13
C THR A 140 8.43 -2.67 -27.51
N LEU A 141 8.12 -2.75 -26.21
CA LEU A 141 7.36 -1.70 -25.52
C LEU A 141 8.11 -0.36 -25.53
N SER A 142 9.43 -0.37 -25.35
CA SER A 142 10.25 0.85 -25.40
C SER A 142 10.25 1.47 -26.81
N GLN A 143 10.42 0.65 -27.85
CA GLN A 143 10.35 1.09 -29.26
C GLN A 143 9.00 1.72 -29.59
N ASN A 144 7.89 1.07 -29.21
CA ASN A 144 6.53 1.57 -29.41
C ASN A 144 6.26 2.88 -28.63
N GLN A 145 6.84 3.05 -27.44
CA GLN A 145 6.74 4.29 -26.69
C GLN A 145 7.49 5.44 -27.38
N GLU A 146 8.72 5.20 -27.86
CA GLU A 146 9.48 6.21 -28.58
C GLU A 146 8.84 6.59 -29.92
N GLU A 147 8.22 5.63 -30.62
CA GLU A 147 7.41 5.94 -31.81
C GLU A 147 6.21 6.83 -31.47
N SER A 148 5.45 6.48 -30.43
CA SER A 148 4.31 7.29 -29.98
C SER A 148 4.74 8.72 -29.59
N LYS A 149 5.91 8.88 -28.94
CA LYS A 149 6.52 10.19 -28.63
C LYS A 149 6.89 10.96 -29.90
N ARG A 150 7.53 10.31 -30.90
CA ARG A 150 7.89 10.94 -32.18
C ARG A 150 6.65 11.43 -32.94
N MET A 151 5.59 10.63 -32.98
CA MET A 151 4.34 11.01 -33.66
C MET A 151 3.64 12.19 -32.95
N LEU A 152 3.57 12.16 -31.61
CA LEU A 152 3.03 13.28 -30.81
C LEU A 152 3.83 14.58 -31.04
N ALA A 153 5.16 14.51 -31.03
CA ALA A 153 6.03 15.65 -31.31
C ALA A 153 5.85 16.19 -32.74
N SER A 154 5.68 15.30 -33.72
CA SER A 154 5.42 15.66 -35.12
C SER A 154 4.11 16.45 -35.28
N ILE A 155 3.03 16.03 -34.58
CA ILE A 155 1.75 16.75 -34.56
C ILE A 155 1.93 18.17 -34.00
N TYR A 156 2.57 18.32 -32.83
CA TYR A 156 2.80 19.64 -32.23
C TYR A 156 3.70 20.53 -33.09
N ALA A 157 4.75 19.98 -33.72
CA ALA A 157 5.62 20.73 -34.63
C ALA A 157 4.85 21.24 -35.86
N LYS A 158 4.02 20.39 -36.49
CA LYS A 158 3.23 20.70 -37.68
C LYS A 158 2.22 21.84 -37.48
N PHE A 159 1.70 22.00 -36.26
CA PHE A 159 0.71 23.03 -35.91
C PHE A 159 1.27 24.14 -34.99
N SER A 160 2.60 24.21 -34.80
CA SER A 160 3.23 25.29 -34.05
C SER A 160 2.88 26.67 -34.63
N GLY A 161 2.43 27.59 -33.78
CA GLY A 161 1.96 28.92 -34.19
C GLY A 161 0.67 28.94 -35.03
N ARG A 162 -0.08 27.83 -35.12
CA ARG A 162 -1.31 27.70 -35.92
C ARG A 162 -2.45 27.08 -35.11
N LYS A 163 -3.70 27.27 -35.52
CA LYS A 163 -4.83 26.56 -34.92
C LYS A 163 -4.77 25.08 -35.32
N MET A 164 -4.67 24.19 -34.33
CA MET A 164 -4.73 22.74 -34.54
C MET A 164 -6.16 22.31 -34.93
N PRO A 165 -6.35 21.49 -35.99
CA PRO A 165 -7.63 20.86 -36.31
C PRO A 165 -8.07 19.86 -35.24
N ILE A 166 -9.38 19.60 -35.14
CA ILE A 166 -9.96 18.71 -34.11
C ILE A 166 -9.34 17.29 -34.19
N GLN A 167 -9.27 16.71 -35.38
CA GLN A 167 -8.66 15.38 -35.61
C GLN A 167 -7.21 15.32 -35.12
N ALA A 168 -6.40 16.36 -35.38
CA ALA A 168 -5.01 16.39 -34.93
C ALA A 168 -4.86 16.52 -33.40
N ALA A 169 -5.84 17.14 -32.72
CA ALA A 169 -5.89 17.19 -31.27
C ALA A 169 -6.32 15.83 -30.66
N GLU A 170 -7.25 15.14 -31.33
CA GLU A 170 -7.67 13.77 -30.99
C GLU A 170 -6.52 12.77 -31.18
N ASP A 171 -5.81 12.82 -32.30
CA ASP A 171 -4.58 12.04 -32.54
C ASP A 171 -3.53 12.29 -31.45
N ALA A 172 -3.30 13.55 -31.07
CA ALA A 172 -2.38 13.89 -29.99
C ALA A 172 -2.81 13.29 -28.65
N GLN A 173 -4.10 13.33 -28.32
CA GLN A 173 -4.66 12.70 -27.11
C GLN A 173 -4.53 11.17 -27.16
N ASN A 174 -4.72 10.56 -28.33
CA ASN A 174 -4.55 9.13 -28.55
C ASN A 174 -3.08 8.70 -28.37
N TYR A 175 -2.11 9.45 -28.90
CA TYR A 175 -0.69 9.17 -28.64
C TYR A 175 -0.30 9.42 -27.18
N GLN A 176 -0.79 10.47 -26.54
CA GLN A 176 -0.54 10.73 -25.10
C GLN A 176 -1.09 9.60 -24.21
N THR A 177 -2.25 9.04 -24.57
CA THR A 177 -2.85 7.87 -23.91
C THR A 177 -2.00 6.61 -24.11
N GLN A 178 -1.54 6.36 -25.35
CA GLN A 178 -0.65 5.24 -25.66
C GLN A 178 0.68 5.33 -24.91
N ILE A 179 1.36 6.49 -24.89
CA ILE A 179 2.60 6.71 -24.13
C ILE A 179 2.41 6.35 -22.66
N THR A 180 1.27 6.76 -22.08
CA THR A 180 0.93 6.51 -20.67
C THR A 180 0.66 5.03 -20.39
N LYS A 181 -0.11 4.35 -21.26
CA LYS A 181 -0.35 2.90 -21.18
C LYS A 181 0.94 2.10 -21.29
N THR A 182 1.75 2.38 -22.31
CA THR A 182 3.02 1.70 -22.54
C THR A 182 4.04 1.97 -21.43
N LYS A 183 4.02 3.16 -20.80
CA LYS A 183 4.83 3.44 -19.59
C LYS A 183 4.48 2.50 -18.44
N SER A 184 3.18 2.26 -18.20
CA SER A 184 2.73 1.31 -17.18
C SER A 184 3.19 -0.12 -17.48
N GLN A 185 3.07 -0.55 -18.75
CA GLN A 185 3.52 -1.87 -19.20
C GLN A 185 5.05 -2.05 -19.06
N ILE A 186 5.86 -1.03 -19.39
CA ILE A 186 7.31 -1.03 -19.19
C ILE A 186 7.66 -1.23 -17.71
N LEU A 187 7.01 -0.50 -16.80
CA LEU A 187 7.24 -0.64 -15.36
C LEU A 187 6.86 -2.03 -14.83
N ALA A 188 5.76 -2.61 -15.32
CA ALA A 188 5.35 -3.96 -14.96
C ALA A 188 6.38 -5.02 -15.40
N VAL A 189 6.90 -4.92 -16.63
CA VAL A 189 7.93 -5.84 -17.16
C VAL A 189 9.27 -5.64 -16.42
N GLN A 190 9.66 -4.40 -16.11
CA GLN A 190 10.85 -4.11 -15.29
C GLN A 190 10.75 -4.74 -13.89
N ASN A 191 9.57 -4.72 -13.27
CA ASN A 191 9.34 -5.39 -11.99
C ASN A 191 9.43 -6.92 -12.10
N SER A 192 8.90 -7.52 -13.18
CA SER A 192 9.01 -8.97 -13.45
C SER A 192 10.48 -9.41 -13.62
N ILE A 193 11.27 -8.64 -14.37
CA ILE A 193 12.72 -8.81 -14.50
C ILE A 193 13.39 -8.74 -13.12
N ALA A 194 13.11 -7.70 -12.31
CA ALA A 194 13.72 -7.53 -10.99
C ALA A 194 13.36 -8.65 -9.99
N GLN A 195 12.12 -9.14 -10.02
CA GLN A 195 11.69 -10.29 -9.21
C GLN A 195 12.38 -11.59 -9.66
N THR A 196 12.49 -11.82 -10.97
CA THR A 196 13.18 -12.98 -11.53
C THR A 196 14.67 -12.96 -11.18
N LYS A 197 15.35 -11.82 -11.32
CA LYS A 197 16.76 -11.66 -10.92
C LYS A 197 16.97 -11.90 -9.42
N THR A 198 16.08 -11.37 -8.57
CA THR A 198 16.10 -11.63 -7.12
C THR A 198 15.96 -13.12 -6.79
N ARG A 199 15.02 -13.81 -7.45
CA ARG A 199 14.81 -15.25 -7.25
C ARG A 199 16.02 -16.09 -7.68
N PHE A 200 16.61 -15.78 -8.83
CA PHE A 200 17.79 -16.51 -9.31
C PHE A 200 19.06 -16.20 -8.52
N SER A 201 19.26 -14.97 -8.01
CA SER A 201 20.39 -14.68 -7.11
C SER A 201 20.25 -15.39 -5.76
N GLN A 202 19.04 -15.51 -5.22
CA GLN A 202 18.75 -16.33 -4.03
C GLN A 202 19.07 -17.82 -4.28
N TYR A 203 18.62 -18.38 -5.39
CA TYR A 203 18.96 -19.76 -5.80
C TYR A 203 20.48 -19.95 -5.94
N ARG A 204 21.18 -18.99 -6.56
CA ARG A 204 22.63 -19.03 -6.75
C ARG A 204 23.39 -19.04 -5.42
N SER A 205 23.06 -18.15 -4.49
CA SER A 205 23.67 -18.12 -3.15
C SER A 205 23.37 -19.41 -2.38
N ARG A 206 22.10 -19.84 -2.35
CA ARG A 206 21.70 -21.06 -1.64
C ARG A 206 22.34 -22.33 -2.20
N TYR A 207 22.58 -22.38 -3.51
CA TYR A 207 23.29 -23.49 -4.14
C TYR A 207 24.74 -23.61 -3.66
N ILE A 208 25.43 -22.47 -3.50
CA ILE A 208 26.81 -22.39 -3.01
C ILE A 208 26.87 -22.78 -1.53
N GLU A 209 25.90 -22.36 -0.71
CA GLU A 209 25.76 -22.79 0.69
C GLU A 209 25.55 -24.31 0.84
N LEU A 210 24.82 -24.93 -0.09
CA LEU A 210 24.49 -26.36 -0.06
C LEU A 210 25.56 -27.25 -0.70
N LYS A 211 26.49 -26.69 -1.47
CA LYS A 211 27.69 -27.35 -2.01
C LYS A 211 28.96 -26.58 -1.61
N PRO A 212 29.35 -26.59 -0.31
CA PRO A 212 30.72 -26.29 0.06
C PRO A 212 31.68 -27.27 -0.66
N GLN A 213 32.86 -26.79 -1.02
CA GLN A 213 33.84 -27.54 -1.82
C GLN A 213 34.65 -28.54 -0.98
#